data_AF-A0ABD3MMH8-F1
#
_entry.id   AF-A0ABD3MMH8-F1
#
_cell.length_a   1.000
_cell.length_b   1.000
_cell.length_c   1.000
_cell.angle_alpha   90.00
_cell.angle_beta   90.00
_cell.angle_gamma   90.00
#
_symmetry.space_group_name_H-M   'P 1'
#
loop_
_entity.id
_entity.type
_entity.pdbx_description
1 polymer ?
#
loop_
_entity_poly.entity_id
_entity_poly.type
_entity_poly.pdbx_seq_one_letter_code
_entity_poly.pdbx_strand_id
1 'polypeptide(L)'
;MKRYSAEEISGQYDKLVAFQQENGHCRVRCRNEDDPDLGGWVKFQREKYKRGSMSQDRIDLRNNIGFTWSIKDKSLNAAAADGQSIHTINLNQKWHKQYEELLEFKQQHGHRVPYCYKNGLFLGSWVKSNPYLGKWAKMQREQYKNGTMIEDRINPLNAIGFSWSVRDTAVNRPGAT
;
A
#
# COMPACT_ATOMS: atom_id res chain seq x y z
N MET A 1 9.62 -13.33 2.55
CA MET A 1 8.35 -12.91 3.19
C MET A 1 7.26 -13.77 2.56
N LYS A 2 6.51 -14.56 3.35
CA LYS A 2 5.47 -15.47 2.82
C LYS A 2 4.49 -14.65 1.98
N ARG A 3 4.21 -15.09 0.75
CA ARG A 3 3.16 -14.50 -0.10
C ARG A 3 1.92 -15.36 0.10
N TYR A 4 0.80 -14.74 0.45
CA TYR A 4 -0.47 -15.44 0.65
C TYR A 4 -1.28 -15.37 -0.65
N SER A 5 -1.84 -16.50 -1.10
CA SER A 5 -2.83 -16.55 -2.19
C SER A 5 -4.17 -15.93 -1.75
N ALA A 6 -5.11 -15.74 -2.67
CA ALA A 6 -6.43 -15.22 -2.34
C ALA A 6 -7.20 -16.17 -1.41
N GLU A 7 -7.09 -17.48 -1.63
CA GLU A 7 -7.71 -18.52 -0.81
C GLU A 7 -7.11 -18.57 0.60
N GLU A 8 -5.78 -18.46 0.69
CA GLU A 8 -5.09 -18.38 1.98
C GLU A 8 -5.44 -17.09 2.75
N ILE A 9 -5.70 -15.98 2.05
CA ILE A 9 -6.19 -14.74 2.68
C ILE A 9 -7.59 -14.95 3.27
N SER A 10 -8.48 -15.63 2.55
CA SER A 10 -9.83 -15.94 3.03
C SER A 10 -9.79 -16.84 4.26
N GLY A 11 -9.07 -17.96 4.19
CA GLY A 11 -8.99 -18.89 5.32
C GLY A 11 -8.38 -18.26 6.59
N GLN A 12 -7.39 -17.39 6.45
CA GLN A 12 -6.82 -16.67 7.60
C GLN A 12 -7.72 -15.55 8.13
N TYR A 13 -8.59 -14.98 7.29
CA TYR A 13 -9.62 -14.06 7.75
C TYR A 13 -10.67 -14.79 8.60
N ASP A 14 -11.12 -15.96 8.17
CA ASP A 14 -12.08 -16.77 8.94
C ASP A 14 -11.52 -17.17 10.31
N LYS A 15 -10.24 -17.55 10.37
CA LYS A 15 -9.56 -17.80 11.65
C LYS A 15 -9.49 -16.55 12.54
N LEU A 16 -9.30 -15.36 11.96
CA LEU A 16 -9.31 -14.12 12.73
C LEU A 16 -10.72 -13.84 13.28
N VAL A 17 -11.77 -14.13 12.52
CA VAL A 17 -13.16 -14.01 12.98
C VAL A 17 -13.42 -14.99 14.13
N ALA A 18 -13.01 -16.25 14.00
CA ALA A 18 -13.13 -17.24 15.08
C ALA A 18 -12.38 -16.79 16.35
N PHE A 19 -11.14 -16.31 16.21
CA PHE A 19 -10.37 -15.77 17.32
C PHE A 19 -11.09 -14.60 18.02
N GLN A 20 -11.73 -13.72 17.25
CA GLN A 20 -12.52 -12.60 17.79
C GLN A 20 -13.73 -13.09 18.57
N GLN A 21 -14.43 -14.10 18.08
CA GLN A 21 -15.60 -14.67 18.75
C GLN A 21 -15.21 -15.36 20.07
N GLU A 22 -14.07 -16.05 20.09
CA GLU A 22 -13.56 -16.73 21.30
C GLU A 22 -13.00 -15.77 22.35
N ASN A 23 -12.27 -14.74 21.92
CA ASN A 23 -11.52 -13.86 22.83
C ASN A 23 -12.18 -12.49 23.07
N GLY A 24 -13.26 -12.17 22.34
CA GLY A 24 -13.91 -10.86 22.33
C GLY A 24 -13.06 -9.74 21.71
N HIS A 25 -11.93 -10.07 21.09
CA HIS A 25 -11.02 -9.09 20.50
C HIS A 25 -10.15 -9.67 19.37
N CYS A 26 -9.64 -8.80 18.50
CA CYS A 26 -8.72 -9.15 17.42
C CYS A 26 -7.22 -8.92 17.76
N ARG A 27 -6.83 -8.91 19.04
CA ARG A 27 -5.45 -8.59 19.48
C ARG A 27 -4.48 -9.78 19.35
N VAL A 28 -4.37 -10.34 18.14
CA VAL A 28 -3.44 -11.44 17.86
C VAL A 28 -2.00 -10.92 17.85
N ARG A 29 -1.12 -11.61 18.59
CA ARG A 29 0.33 -11.35 18.62
C ARG A 29 1.01 -11.93 17.38
N CYS A 30 2.09 -11.31 16.94
CA CYS A 30 2.85 -11.78 15.77
C CYS A 30 3.52 -13.13 15.97
N ARG A 31 3.76 -13.52 17.23
CA ARG A 31 4.28 -14.81 17.66
C ARG A 31 3.19 -15.49 18.49
N ASN A 32 2.08 -15.77 17.84
CA ASN A 32 1.01 -16.53 18.46
C ASN A 32 1.48 -17.99 18.57
N GLU A 33 1.48 -18.55 19.78
CA GLU A 33 1.97 -19.93 20.02
C GLU A 33 0.90 -20.95 19.63
N ASP A 34 -0.38 -20.60 19.79
CA ASP A 34 -1.52 -21.47 19.47
C ASP A 34 -1.78 -21.58 17.96
N ASP A 35 -1.61 -20.48 17.22
CA ASP A 35 -1.65 -20.46 15.75
C ASP A 35 -0.56 -19.53 15.17
N PRO A 36 0.66 -20.06 14.97
CA PRO A 36 1.78 -19.32 14.38
C PRO A 36 1.49 -18.79 12.97
N ASP A 37 0.67 -19.49 12.18
CA ASP A 37 0.31 -19.07 10.82
C ASP A 37 -0.62 -17.84 10.84
N LEU A 38 -1.58 -17.80 11.77
CA LEU A 38 -2.42 -16.63 12.01
C LEU A 38 -1.59 -15.46 12.52
N GLY A 39 -0.66 -15.70 13.46
CA GLY A 39 0.27 -14.68 13.95
C GLY A 39 1.13 -14.07 12.83
N GLY A 40 1.65 -14.93 11.94
CA GLY A 40 2.39 -14.52 10.74
C GLY A 40 1.55 -13.71 9.76
N TRP A 41 0.31 -14.13 9.52
CA TRP A 41 -0.62 -13.42 8.64
C TRP A 41 -1.00 -12.07 9.22
N VAL A 42 -1.38 -11.99 10.49
CA VAL A 42 -1.69 -10.72 11.19
C VAL A 42 -0.52 -9.74 11.10
N LYS A 43 0.72 -10.23 11.28
CA LYS A 43 1.93 -9.41 11.10
C LYS A 43 2.04 -8.89 9.66
N PHE A 44 1.85 -9.76 8.67
CA PHE A 44 1.90 -9.37 7.25
C PHE A 44 0.85 -8.30 6.91
N GLN A 45 -0.36 -8.43 7.45
CA GLN A 45 -1.46 -7.50 7.21
C GLN A 45 -1.17 -6.13 7.83
N ARG A 46 -0.66 -6.09 9.07
CA ARG A 46 -0.22 -4.84 9.71
C ARG A 46 0.91 -4.14 8.93
N GLU A 47 1.85 -4.90 8.39
CA GLU A 47 2.92 -4.36 7.53
C GLU A 47 2.38 -3.81 6.20
N LYS A 48 1.43 -4.52 5.57
CA LYS A 48 0.76 -4.08 4.34
C LYS A 48 0.01 -2.77 4.54
N TYR A 49 -0.74 -2.67 5.64
CA TYR A 49 -1.46 -1.48 6.06
C TYR A 49 -0.52 -0.31 6.35
N LYS A 50 0.57 -0.54 7.11
CA LYS A 50 1.59 0.48 7.40
C LYS A 50 2.29 1.01 6.14
N ARG A 51 2.34 0.22 5.06
CA ARG A 51 2.91 0.65 3.77
C ARG A 51 1.87 1.33 2.87
N GLY A 52 0.61 1.40 3.31
CA GLY A 52 -0.54 1.85 2.51
C GLY A 52 -0.77 0.96 1.28
N SER A 53 -0.36 -0.29 1.34
CA SER A 53 -0.39 -1.25 0.25
C SER A 53 -1.55 -2.25 0.39
N MET A 54 -2.62 -1.80 1.06
CA MET A 54 -3.85 -2.53 1.31
C MET A 54 -5.03 -1.69 0.82
N SER A 55 -5.97 -2.30 0.09
CA SER A 55 -7.15 -1.62 -0.42
C SER A 55 -8.07 -1.19 0.72
N GLN A 56 -8.89 -0.16 0.47
CA GLN A 56 -9.82 0.34 1.46
C GLN A 56 -10.82 -0.74 1.90
N ASP A 57 -11.39 -1.50 0.96
CA ASP A 57 -12.31 -2.62 1.27
C ASP A 57 -11.71 -3.65 2.23
N ARG A 58 -10.42 -3.97 2.08
CA ARG A 58 -9.73 -4.94 2.95
C ARG A 58 -9.47 -4.35 4.34
N ILE A 59 -9.30 -3.04 4.42
CA ILE A 59 -9.18 -2.31 5.68
C ILE A 59 -10.53 -2.33 6.38
N ASP A 60 -11.59 -1.96 5.68
CA ASP A 60 -12.95 -1.87 6.20
C ASP A 60 -13.47 -3.22 6.68
N LEU A 61 -13.25 -4.28 5.89
CA LEU A 61 -13.60 -5.66 6.27
C LEU A 61 -13.00 -6.08 7.62
N ARG A 62 -11.81 -5.59 7.96
CA ARG A 62 -11.13 -5.90 9.23
C ARG A 62 -11.52 -4.92 10.33
N ASN A 63 -11.77 -3.65 10.00
CA ASN A 63 -12.28 -2.67 10.94
C ASN A 63 -13.66 -3.09 11.47
N ASN A 64 -14.51 -3.66 10.61
CA ASN A 64 -15.84 -4.17 10.97
C ASN A 64 -15.81 -5.24 12.07
N ILE A 65 -14.71 -6.00 12.18
CA ILE A 65 -14.52 -7.01 13.24
C ILE A 65 -13.66 -6.49 14.41
N GLY A 66 -13.38 -5.18 14.46
CA GLY A 66 -12.59 -4.55 15.52
C GLY A 66 -11.09 -4.86 15.44
N PHE A 67 -10.56 -5.15 14.24
CA PHE A 67 -9.14 -5.47 14.07
C PHE A 67 -8.23 -4.30 14.43
N THR A 68 -7.28 -4.55 15.32
CA THR A 68 -6.31 -3.53 15.75
C THR A 68 -5.04 -3.59 14.90
N TRP A 69 -4.81 -2.53 14.13
CA TRP A 69 -3.65 -2.36 13.25
C TRP A 69 -2.33 -2.11 13.99
N SER A 70 -2.37 -1.59 15.21
CA SER A 70 -1.20 -1.35 16.05
C SER A 70 -1.46 -1.71 17.51
N ILE A 71 -0.68 -2.65 18.05
CA ILE A 71 -0.79 -3.08 19.46
C ILE A 71 -0.22 -2.01 20.42
N LYS A 72 0.60 -1.09 19.90
CA LYS A 72 1.25 -0.04 20.71
C LYS A 72 0.44 1.25 20.77
N ASP A 73 -0.61 1.36 19.97
CA ASP A 73 -1.39 2.59 19.88
C ASP A 73 -2.31 2.68 21.11
N LYS A 74 -1.91 3.50 22.09
CA LYS A 74 -2.73 3.84 23.25
C LYS A 74 -3.95 4.71 22.88
N SER A 75 -4.11 5.06 21.60
CA SER A 75 -5.11 6.01 21.10
C SER A 75 -6.43 5.38 20.63
N LEU A 76 -6.70 4.10 20.94
CA LEU A 76 -8.07 3.60 20.88
C LEU A 76 -8.85 4.20 22.06
N ASN A 77 -9.30 5.44 21.89
CA ASN A 77 -10.52 6.06 22.45
C ASN A 77 -10.60 7.53 22.03
N ALA A 78 -10.53 7.84 20.73
CA ALA A 78 -11.01 9.11 20.19
C ALA A 78 -11.30 8.97 18.69
N ALA A 79 -12.51 8.53 18.39
CA ALA A 79 -13.33 8.85 17.22
C ALA A 79 -12.61 9.36 15.94
N ALA A 80 -12.36 8.44 15.00
CA ALA A 80 -12.73 8.67 13.61
C ALA A 80 -13.86 7.66 13.33
N ALA A 81 -15.02 8.15 12.88
CA ALA A 81 -16.26 7.36 12.76
C ALA A 81 -16.17 6.18 11.77
N ASP A 82 -15.06 6.05 11.06
CA ASP A 82 -14.76 5.06 10.03
C ASP A 82 -13.68 4.02 10.45
N GLY A 83 -13.18 4.10 11.69
CA GLY A 83 -12.23 3.13 12.23
C GLY A 83 -10.81 3.21 11.64
N GLN A 84 -10.47 4.26 10.88
CA GLN A 84 -9.10 4.45 10.38
C GLN A 84 -8.18 4.98 11.48
N SER A 85 -7.03 4.32 11.68
CA SER A 85 -5.99 4.84 12.59
C SER A 85 -5.43 6.16 12.06
N ILE A 86 -5.18 7.13 12.96
CA ILE A 86 -4.48 8.40 12.68
C ILE A 86 -3.19 8.17 11.87
N HIS A 87 -2.48 7.06 12.11
CA HIS A 87 -1.28 6.71 11.34
C HIS A 87 -1.56 6.50 9.85
N THR A 88 -2.70 5.90 9.50
CA THR A 88 -3.09 5.59 8.12
C THR A 88 -3.67 6.78 7.40
N ILE A 89 -4.44 7.62 8.10
CA ILE A 89 -4.85 8.93 7.60
C ILE A 89 -3.60 9.71 7.16
N ASN A 90 -2.58 9.76 8.02
CA ASN A 90 -1.31 10.43 7.72
C ASN A 90 -0.55 9.80 6.54
N LEU A 91 -0.58 8.47 6.36
CA LEU A 91 0.12 7.79 5.26
C LEU A 91 -0.62 7.96 3.91
N ASN A 92 -1.95 7.91 3.92
CA ASN A 92 -2.76 8.17 2.73
C ASN A 92 -2.61 9.64 2.32
N GLN A 93 -2.65 10.59 3.26
CA GLN A 93 -2.36 12.00 2.99
C GLN A 93 -0.97 12.19 2.38
N LYS A 94 0.05 11.50 2.90
CA LYS A 94 1.40 11.55 2.30
C LYS A 94 1.44 11.01 0.88
N TRP A 95 0.71 9.94 0.58
CA TRP A 95 0.64 9.41 -0.79
C TRP A 95 -0.09 10.38 -1.72
N HIS A 96 -1.23 10.92 -1.29
CA HIS A 96 -2.01 11.89 -2.07
C HIS A 96 -1.21 13.15 -2.37
N LYS A 97 -0.50 13.70 -1.38
CA LYS A 97 0.39 14.86 -1.59
C LYS A 97 1.43 14.61 -2.69
N GLN A 98 2.07 13.43 -2.69
CA GLN A 98 3.05 13.09 -3.72
C GLN A 98 2.40 12.84 -5.10
N TYR A 99 1.16 12.36 -5.13
CA TYR A 99 0.38 12.24 -6.35
C TYR A 99 -0.03 13.61 -6.91
N GLU A 100 -0.43 14.55 -6.07
CA GLU A 100 -0.72 15.95 -6.45
C GLU A 100 0.54 16.65 -7.00
N GLU A 101 1.68 16.53 -6.32
CA GLU A 101 2.96 17.05 -6.83
C GLU A 101 3.32 16.46 -8.21
N LEU A 102 2.95 15.19 -8.46
CA LEU A 102 3.13 14.54 -9.76
C LEU A 102 2.18 15.11 -10.82
N LEU A 103 0.94 15.40 -10.46
CA LEU A 103 -0.07 16.02 -11.33
C LEU A 103 0.35 17.43 -11.75
N GLU A 104 0.76 18.26 -10.79
CA GLU A 104 1.27 19.61 -11.05
C GLU A 104 2.49 19.56 -11.97
N PHE A 105 3.41 18.63 -11.71
CA PHE A 105 4.57 18.43 -12.58
C PHE A 105 4.15 18.06 -14.01
N LYS A 106 3.19 17.15 -14.17
CA LYS A 106 2.65 16.78 -15.48
C LYS A 106 2.02 17.98 -16.19
N GLN A 107 1.31 18.86 -15.47
CA GLN A 107 0.76 20.09 -16.04
C GLN A 107 1.87 21.05 -16.52
N GLN A 108 2.94 21.21 -15.74
CA GLN A 108 4.03 22.15 -16.06
C GLN A 108 4.96 21.65 -17.19
N HIS A 109 5.17 20.34 -17.31
CA HIS A 109 6.19 19.75 -18.19
C HIS A 109 5.62 18.79 -19.25
N GLY A 110 4.31 18.57 -19.28
CA GLY A 110 3.62 17.77 -20.29
C GLY A 110 3.79 16.26 -20.12
N HIS A 111 4.81 15.67 -20.75
CA HIS A 111 4.78 14.26 -21.13
C HIS A 111 5.92 13.44 -20.51
N ARG A 112 5.54 12.64 -19.50
CA ARG A 112 6.28 11.52 -18.87
C ARG A 112 7.16 11.89 -17.68
N VAL A 113 6.86 11.20 -16.58
CA VAL A 113 7.71 11.10 -15.38
C VAL A 113 8.90 10.19 -15.75
N PRO A 114 10.13 10.70 -15.85
CA PRO A 114 11.25 9.92 -16.38
C PRO A 114 11.58 8.67 -15.55
N TYR A 115 12.08 7.63 -16.23
CA TYR A 115 12.67 6.47 -15.57
C TYR A 115 14.06 6.86 -15.06
N CYS A 116 14.31 6.74 -13.76
CA CYS A 116 15.66 6.89 -13.25
C CYS A 116 16.41 5.60 -13.61
N TYR A 117 17.41 5.58 -14.51
CA TYR A 117 18.67 4.82 -14.29
C TYR A 117 19.76 5.04 -15.35
N LYS A 118 20.98 5.26 -14.81
CA LYS A 118 22.38 4.94 -15.21
C LYS A 118 22.83 5.08 -16.68
N ASN A 119 24.05 5.65 -16.82
CA ASN A 119 24.81 6.00 -18.04
C ASN A 119 24.55 7.39 -18.65
N GLY A 120 24.35 8.41 -17.81
CA GLY A 120 24.67 9.79 -18.18
C GLY A 120 23.66 10.55 -19.06
N LEU A 121 22.63 9.92 -19.64
CA LEU A 121 21.55 10.59 -20.36
C LEU A 121 20.23 9.85 -20.03
N PHE A 122 19.28 10.29 -19.19
CA PHE A 122 18.74 11.60 -18.83
C PHE A 122 18.63 11.74 -17.30
N LEU A 123 19.42 12.62 -16.66
CA LEU A 123 19.29 12.92 -15.21
C LEU A 123 19.67 14.38 -14.84
N GLY A 124 19.52 15.34 -15.75
CA GLY A 124 20.14 16.66 -15.58
C GLY A 124 19.50 17.59 -14.55
N SER A 125 18.18 17.76 -14.58
CA SER A 125 17.53 18.92 -13.94
C SER A 125 16.32 18.55 -13.05
N TRP A 126 15.37 17.74 -13.54
CA TRP A 126 14.13 17.44 -12.81
C TRP A 126 14.28 16.69 -11.47
N VAL A 127 15.00 15.55 -11.46
CA VAL A 127 15.23 14.77 -10.21
C VAL A 127 16.07 15.56 -9.20
N LYS A 128 16.89 16.51 -9.67
CA LYS A 128 17.64 17.41 -8.80
C LYS A 128 16.74 18.46 -8.15
N SER A 129 15.77 18.98 -8.89
CA SER A 129 14.78 19.93 -8.38
C SER A 129 13.73 19.27 -7.47
N ASN A 130 13.40 17.99 -7.68
CA ASN A 130 12.39 17.26 -6.88
C ASN A 130 12.84 15.83 -6.51
N PRO A 131 13.85 15.67 -5.62
CA PRO A 131 14.42 14.37 -5.27
C PRO A 131 13.45 13.45 -4.50
N TYR A 132 12.45 14.02 -3.81
CA TYR A 132 11.42 13.26 -3.09
C TYR A 132 10.45 12.58 -4.06
N LEU A 133 9.95 13.31 -5.07
CA LEU A 133 9.06 12.79 -6.09
C LEU A 133 9.73 11.71 -6.95
N GLY A 134 11.00 11.88 -7.29
CA GLY A 134 11.79 10.87 -8.01
C GLY A 134 11.95 9.56 -7.21
N LYS A 135 12.24 9.66 -5.90
CA LYS A 135 12.30 8.49 -5.00
C LYS A 135 10.92 7.83 -4.85
N TRP A 136 9.87 8.63 -4.72
CA TRP A 136 8.50 8.14 -4.60
C TRP A 136 8.04 7.40 -5.87
N ALA A 137 8.31 7.96 -7.06
CA ALA A 137 8.01 7.33 -8.35
C ALA A 137 8.77 6.01 -8.54
N LYS A 138 10.05 5.95 -8.11
CA LYS A 138 10.81 4.69 -8.08
C LYS A 138 10.14 3.65 -7.18
N MET A 139 9.75 4.05 -5.97
CA MET A 139 9.05 3.17 -5.03
C MET A 139 7.73 2.65 -5.61
N GLN A 140 6.98 3.50 -6.32
CA GLN A 140 5.74 3.09 -7.00
C GLN A 140 6.03 2.00 -8.05
N ARG A 141 7.05 2.19 -8.90
CA ARG A 141 7.47 1.19 -9.90
C ARG A 141 7.89 -0.14 -9.26
N GLU A 142 8.63 -0.10 -8.16
CA GLU A 142 9.02 -1.30 -7.42
C GLU A 142 7.80 -2.02 -6.81
N GLN A 143 6.85 -1.27 -6.24
CA GLN A 143 5.63 -1.85 -5.67
C GLN A 143 4.75 -2.49 -6.74
N TYR A 144 4.60 -1.85 -7.90
CA TYR A 144 3.88 -2.38 -9.06
C TYR A 144 4.55 -3.65 -9.61
N LYS A 145 5.87 -3.60 -9.87
CA LYS A 145 6.64 -4.76 -10.34
C LYS A 145 6.54 -5.95 -9.40
N ASN A 146 6.49 -5.70 -8.09
CA ASN A 146 6.40 -6.74 -7.08
C ASN A 146 4.96 -7.22 -6.79
N GLY A 147 3.96 -6.71 -7.51
CA GLY A 147 2.53 -7.04 -7.31
C GLY A 147 2.01 -6.63 -5.93
N THR A 148 2.64 -5.64 -5.30
CA THR A 148 2.30 -5.20 -3.95
C THR A 148 1.51 -3.91 -3.91
N MET A 149 1.39 -3.21 -5.04
CA MET A 149 0.57 -2.01 -5.17
C MET A 149 -0.91 -2.34 -5.28
N ILE A 150 -1.76 -1.47 -4.75
CA ILE A 150 -3.22 -1.59 -4.79
C ILE A 150 -3.80 -0.83 -5.97
N GLU A 151 -4.97 -1.28 -6.46
CA GLU A 151 -5.66 -0.66 -7.61
C GLU A 151 -5.98 0.82 -7.39
N ASP A 152 -6.37 1.22 -6.17
CA ASP A 152 -6.61 2.63 -5.80
C ASP A 152 -5.41 3.54 -6.04
N ARG A 153 -4.19 2.98 -6.09
CA ARG A 153 -2.96 3.72 -6.42
C ARG A 153 -2.54 3.52 -7.87
N ILE A 154 -2.82 2.35 -8.46
CA ILE A 154 -2.52 2.04 -9.85
C ILE A 154 -3.41 2.86 -10.79
N ASN A 155 -4.72 2.92 -10.52
CA ASN A 155 -5.71 3.55 -11.41
C ASN A 155 -5.44 5.04 -11.61
N PRO A 156 -5.21 5.86 -10.56
CA PRO A 156 -4.90 7.28 -10.75
C PRO A 156 -3.57 7.50 -11.47
N LEU A 157 -2.58 6.61 -11.27
CA LEU A 157 -1.29 6.67 -11.96
C LEU A 157 -1.42 6.28 -13.44
N ASN A 158 -2.22 5.27 -13.76
CA ASN A 158 -2.54 4.88 -15.14
C ASN A 158 -3.31 5.98 -15.87
N ALA A 159 -4.30 6.60 -15.22
CA ALA A 159 -5.10 7.69 -15.79
C ALA A 159 -4.24 8.88 -16.22
N ILE A 160 -3.14 9.13 -15.52
CA ILE A 160 -2.20 10.19 -15.89
C ILE A 160 -1.11 9.74 -16.86
N GLY A 161 -1.13 8.49 -17.33
CA GLY A 161 -0.12 7.94 -18.25
C GLY A 161 1.24 7.72 -17.57
N PHE A 162 1.24 7.38 -16.28
CA PHE A 162 2.47 7.04 -15.55
C PHE A 162 3.12 5.78 -16.16
N SER A 163 4.39 5.90 -16.54
CA SER A 163 5.15 4.78 -17.09
C SER A 163 5.75 3.93 -15.97
N TRP A 164 5.34 2.66 -15.92
CA TRP A 164 5.82 1.67 -14.95
C TRP A 164 7.15 1.06 -15.37
N SER A 165 7.39 0.93 -16.67
CA SER A 165 8.62 0.42 -17.27
C SER A 165 9.12 1.27 -18.45
N VAL A 166 10.43 1.22 -18.72
CA VAL A 166 11.07 1.87 -19.89
C VAL A 166 10.49 1.36 -21.22
N ARG A 167 9.89 0.17 -21.21
CA ARG A 167 9.32 -0.48 -22.38
C ARG A 167 7.81 -0.23 -22.52
N ASP A 168 7.19 0.50 -21.59
CA ASP A 168 5.76 0.80 -21.65
C ASP A 168 5.49 1.88 -22.72
N THR A 169 5.43 1.46 -23.98
CA THR A 169 4.85 2.25 -25.07
C THR A 169 3.36 1.94 -25.15
N ALA A 170 2.54 2.61 -24.33
CA ALA A 170 1.06 2.73 -24.40
C ALA A 170 0.20 1.46 -24.64
N VAL A 171 0.77 0.26 -24.75
CA VAL A 171 0.08 -0.96 -25.12
C VAL A 171 0.74 -2.13 -24.37
N ASN A 172 -0.06 -2.86 -23.57
CA ASN A 172 0.22 -4.12 -22.84
C ASN A 172 0.76 -3.99 -21.40
N ARG A 173 0.18 -4.59 -20.35
CA ARG A 173 -1.09 -5.32 -20.14
C ARG A 173 -1.33 -5.48 -18.60
N PRO A 174 -2.59 -5.58 -18.12
CA PRO A 174 -2.94 -6.02 -16.76
C PRO A 174 -2.85 -7.54 -16.61
N GLY A 175 -2.52 -8.01 -15.40
CA GLY A 175 -2.59 -9.43 -15.02
C GLY A 175 -1.29 -10.20 -15.24
N ALA A 176 -0.47 -10.28 -14.19
CA ALA A 176 0.58 -11.29 -14.08
C ALA A 176 -0.06 -12.59 -13.56
N THR A 177 -0.18 -13.56 -14.46
CA THR A 177 -0.41 -14.98 -14.18
C THR A 177 0.81 -15.59 -13.47
#